data_AF-A0ABD5T1S1-F1
#
_entry.id   AF-A0ABD5T1S1-F1
#
_cell.length_a   1.000
_cell.length_b   1.000
_cell.length_c   1.000
_cell.angle_alpha   90.00
_cell.angle_beta   90.00
_cell.angle_gamma   90.00
#
_symmetry.space_group_name_H-M   'P 1'
#
loop_
_entity.id
_entity.type
_entity.pdbx_description
1 polymer ?
#
loop_
_entity_poly.entity_id
_entity_poly.type
_entity_poly.pdbx_seq_one_letter_code
_entity_poly.pdbx_strand_id
1 'polypeptide(L)'
;MADTPHEPSRQVESTKTNAAFGRRRVLRAGTGLVATTLGIAAFGGQAAAHFPADLEIEIRPGCDRAPINPDGRGVIPVAVRQTDEFDPTSEPVRYRFGAPDVVGDGGGARPIGDGHVIDADRDDRPALLLFFRADETGFDGDESTGRLEWERDDEGNHGLAGTAAVTIVGQRGSEGEPFA
;
A
#
# COMPACT_ATOMS: atom_id res chain seq x y z
N MET A 1 23.28 70.96 -16.11
CA MET A 1 23.97 71.24 -14.82
C MET A 1 23.67 70.03 -13.96
N ALA A 2 24.56 69.04 -13.98
CA ALA A 2 24.32 67.73 -13.36
C ALA A 2 24.72 67.77 -11.89
N ASP A 3 23.79 67.39 -11.04
CA ASP A 3 23.87 67.36 -9.59
C ASP A 3 24.03 65.91 -9.14
N THR A 4 25.05 65.63 -8.33
CA THR A 4 25.15 64.43 -7.50
C THR A 4 26.14 64.73 -6.38
N PRO A 5 25.78 64.44 -5.12
CA PRO A 5 26.64 63.49 -4.41
C PRO A 5 25.91 62.56 -3.40
N HIS A 6 26.60 61.44 -3.14
CA HIS A 6 26.62 60.60 -1.93
C HIS A 6 25.51 59.55 -1.64
N GLU A 7 25.88 58.28 -1.85
CA GLU A 7 25.62 57.11 -0.98
C GLU A 7 26.20 57.31 0.46
N PRO A 8 25.93 56.48 1.52
CA PRO A 8 25.45 55.07 1.52
C PRO A 8 24.50 54.66 2.69
N SER A 9 24.19 53.35 2.75
CA SER A 9 23.98 52.50 3.96
C SER A 9 22.53 52.16 4.37
N ARG A 10 22.16 50.86 4.27
CA ARG A 10 22.08 49.91 5.41
C ARG A 10 21.59 48.53 4.96
N GLN A 11 22.49 47.55 4.96
CA GLN A 11 22.14 46.14 5.15
C GLN A 11 21.81 45.89 6.62
N VAL A 12 20.84 45.01 6.88
CA VAL A 12 20.73 44.29 8.16
C VAL A 12 20.50 42.81 7.85
N GLU A 13 21.08 41.99 8.70
CA GLU A 13 21.61 40.65 8.47
C GLU A 13 20.95 39.64 9.43
N SER A 14 21.02 38.34 9.05
CA SER A 14 21.20 37.15 9.93
C SER A 14 20.09 36.78 10.93
N THR A 15 19.53 35.55 10.93
CA THR A 15 20.11 34.34 11.57
C THR A 15 19.24 33.11 11.21
N LYS A 16 19.74 32.04 10.56
CA LYS A 16 20.44 30.83 11.09
C LYS A 16 19.72 30.10 12.24
N THR A 17 19.30 28.86 11.96
CA THR A 17 19.28 27.77 12.95
C THR A 17 20.09 26.59 12.41
N ASN A 18 21.11 26.21 13.18
CA ASN A 18 22.06 25.12 12.96
C ASN A 18 21.48 23.78 13.45
N ALA A 19 21.81 22.70 12.76
CA ALA A 19 22.29 21.46 13.38
C ALA A 19 23.25 20.80 12.36
N ALA A 20 24.56 21.02 12.48
CA ALA A 20 25.54 20.08 13.08
C ALA A 20 25.42 18.68 12.46
N PHE A 21 26.37 18.13 11.72
CA PHE A 21 27.81 17.94 11.91
C PHE A 21 28.50 18.02 10.52
N GLY A 22 29.75 18.42 10.30
CA GLY A 22 30.94 18.29 11.12
C GLY A 22 32.13 17.82 10.24
N ARG A 23 32.64 18.73 9.39
CA ARG A 23 34.05 18.95 8.95
C ARG A 23 34.93 17.76 8.49
N ARG A 24 35.39 17.83 7.23
CA ARG A 24 36.79 17.72 6.72
C ARG A 24 36.72 17.46 5.20
N ARG A 25 37.51 18.03 4.29
CA ARG A 25 38.74 18.82 4.31
C ARG A 25 38.87 19.47 2.91
N VAL A 26 39.29 20.72 2.85
CA VAL A 26 39.55 21.51 1.62
C VAL A 26 40.69 20.89 0.81
N LEU A 27 40.51 20.75 -0.50
CA LEU A 27 41.47 20.59 -1.62
C LEU A 27 40.55 20.63 -2.87
N ARG A 28 40.71 21.38 -3.95
CA ARG A 28 41.89 21.83 -4.69
C ARG A 28 41.43 22.85 -5.74
N ALA A 29 42.35 23.73 -6.13
CA ALA A 29 42.33 24.48 -7.37
C ALA A 29 42.22 23.54 -8.59
N GLY A 30 41.68 24.05 -9.71
CA GLY A 30 41.84 23.38 -11.01
C GLY A 30 40.75 23.73 -12.02
N THR A 31 41.13 24.55 -13.00
CA THR A 31 40.43 24.91 -14.23
C THR A 31 40.19 23.68 -15.13
N GLY A 32 39.02 23.60 -15.80
CA GLY A 32 38.79 22.64 -16.88
C GLY A 32 37.33 22.57 -17.34
N LEU A 33 37.05 22.93 -18.60
CA LEU A 33 35.73 22.92 -19.23
C LEU A 33 35.20 21.48 -19.44
N VAL A 34 33.96 21.20 -19.02
CA VAL A 34 33.20 20.03 -19.49
C VAL A 34 31.72 20.41 -19.61
N ALA A 35 31.19 20.41 -20.84
CA ALA A 35 29.75 20.49 -21.08
C ALA A 35 29.09 19.21 -20.56
N THR A 36 28.42 19.30 -19.42
CA THR A 36 27.63 18.20 -18.86
C THR A 36 26.17 18.53 -19.04
N THR A 37 25.47 17.71 -19.82
CA THR A 37 24.02 17.69 -19.86
C THR A 37 23.53 17.40 -18.43
N LEU A 38 22.75 18.30 -17.85
CA LEU A 38 22.09 18.08 -16.57
C LEU A 38 21.00 17.03 -16.78
N GLY A 39 21.39 15.76 -16.69
CA GLY A 39 20.46 14.66 -16.49
C GLY A 39 19.87 14.83 -15.09
N ILE A 40 18.70 15.47 -15.01
CA ILE A 40 17.88 15.41 -13.80
C ILE A 40 17.38 13.97 -13.72
N ALA A 41 18.04 13.15 -12.91
CA ALA A 41 17.41 11.94 -12.41
C ALA A 41 16.20 12.41 -11.59
N ALA A 42 15.02 12.36 -12.19
CA ALA A 42 13.79 12.42 -11.44
C ALA A 42 13.78 11.16 -10.57
N PHE A 43 14.24 11.28 -9.33
CA PHE A 43 13.89 10.33 -8.29
C PHE A 43 12.39 10.52 -8.07
N GLY A 44 11.60 9.81 -8.88
CA GLY A 44 10.20 9.56 -8.58
C GLY A 44 10.17 8.76 -7.30
N GLY A 45 10.19 9.47 -6.17
CA GLY A 45 9.80 8.88 -4.90
C GLY A 45 8.35 8.49 -5.05
N GLN A 46 8.10 7.24 -5.40
CA GLN A 46 6.79 6.65 -5.21
C GLN A 46 6.53 6.76 -3.70
N ALA A 47 5.69 7.71 -3.30
CA ALA A 47 5.08 7.60 -2.00
C ALA A 47 4.42 6.23 -1.99
N ALA A 48 4.83 5.36 -1.06
CA ALA A 48 4.13 4.10 -0.85
C ALA A 48 2.64 4.46 -0.69
N ALA A 49 1.81 3.89 -1.54
CA ALA A 49 0.37 4.10 -1.52
C ALA A 49 -0.13 3.92 -0.08
N HIS A 50 -0.75 4.95 0.50
CA HIS A 50 -1.23 4.89 1.87
C HIS A 50 -2.70 4.47 1.85
N PHE A 51 -2.98 3.29 2.40
CA PHE A 51 -4.32 2.75 2.57
C PHE A 51 -4.67 2.73 4.07
N PRO A 52 -5.43 3.70 4.58
CA PRO A 52 -5.97 3.68 5.93
C PRO A 52 -6.75 2.38 6.20
N ALA A 53 -6.62 1.84 7.41
CA ALA A 53 -7.22 0.57 7.82
C ALA A 53 -8.70 0.74 8.22
N ASP A 54 -9.52 1.32 7.35
CA ASP A 54 -10.91 1.69 7.63
C ASP A 54 -11.94 0.78 6.93
N LEU A 55 -11.52 -0.32 6.29
CA LEU A 55 -12.46 -1.35 5.83
C LEU A 55 -12.72 -2.38 6.92
N GLU A 56 -13.99 -2.58 7.23
CA GLU A 56 -14.44 -3.72 8.04
C GLU A 56 -14.72 -4.92 7.11
N ILE A 57 -13.96 -6.01 7.29
CA ILE A 57 -14.03 -7.20 6.42
C ILE A 57 -14.21 -8.48 7.22
N GLU A 58 -14.83 -9.47 6.59
CA GLU A 58 -14.95 -10.84 7.10
C GLU A 58 -14.55 -11.84 6.01
N ILE A 59 -13.46 -12.56 6.22
CA ILE A 59 -13.00 -13.62 5.31
C ILE A 59 -13.78 -14.89 5.67
N ARG A 60 -14.39 -15.55 4.68
CA ARG A 60 -15.36 -16.65 4.89
C ARG A 60 -16.37 -16.34 6.00
N PRO A 61 -17.39 -15.52 5.69
CA PRO A 61 -18.40 -15.15 6.67
C PRO A 61 -18.97 -16.34 7.45
N GLY A 62 -19.05 -16.20 8.77
CA GLY A 62 -19.45 -17.27 9.71
C GLY A 62 -18.33 -18.23 10.12
N CYS A 63 -17.06 -17.91 9.86
CA CYS A 63 -15.91 -18.73 10.24
C CYS A 63 -14.80 -17.91 10.92
N ASP A 64 -14.58 -18.10 12.23
CA ASP A 64 -13.70 -17.28 13.07
C ASP A 64 -12.26 -17.06 12.55
N ARG A 65 -11.69 -18.04 11.83
CA ARG A 65 -10.32 -17.97 11.27
C ARG A 65 -10.20 -18.41 9.82
N ALA A 66 -11.31 -18.60 9.12
CA ALA A 66 -11.35 -18.81 7.68
C ALA A 66 -10.20 -19.70 7.09
N PRO A 67 -10.26 -21.05 7.18
CA PRO A 67 -9.17 -21.92 6.72
C PRO A 67 -8.93 -21.84 5.20
N ILE A 68 -7.79 -21.30 4.75
CA ILE A 68 -7.42 -21.12 3.32
C ILE A 68 -6.46 -22.23 2.90
N ASN A 69 -6.79 -22.95 1.82
CA ASN A 69 -5.82 -23.77 1.11
C ASN A 69 -5.38 -23.03 -0.17
N PRO A 70 -4.19 -22.40 -0.20
CA PRO A 70 -3.72 -21.65 -1.37
C PRO A 70 -3.35 -22.58 -2.55
N ASP A 71 -2.97 -23.83 -2.27
CA ASP A 71 -2.71 -24.85 -3.29
C ASP A 71 -4.03 -25.41 -3.90
N GLY A 72 -5.16 -25.13 -3.24
CA GLY A 72 -6.48 -25.47 -3.73
C GLY A 72 -6.94 -24.51 -4.83
N ARG A 73 -7.61 -25.02 -5.86
CA ARG A 73 -8.28 -24.19 -6.89
C ARG A 73 -9.63 -23.64 -6.44
N GLY A 74 -9.75 -23.39 -5.14
CA GLY A 74 -10.98 -22.93 -4.51
C GLY A 74 -11.19 -21.43 -4.68
N VAL A 75 -12.38 -20.97 -4.28
CA VAL A 75 -12.69 -19.56 -4.14
C VAL A 75 -12.79 -19.20 -2.66
N ILE A 76 -12.32 -18.01 -2.30
CA ILE A 76 -12.37 -17.46 -0.95
C ILE A 76 -13.42 -16.34 -0.97
N PRO A 77 -14.58 -16.52 -0.32
CA PRO A 77 -15.52 -15.45 -0.12
C PRO A 77 -15.00 -14.46 0.92
N VAL A 78 -15.15 -13.16 0.66
CA VAL A 78 -14.82 -12.07 1.59
C VAL A 78 -15.99 -11.10 1.58
N ALA A 79 -16.58 -10.84 2.74
CA ALA A 79 -17.60 -9.80 2.90
C ALA A 79 -16.91 -8.48 3.30
N VAL A 80 -17.29 -7.40 2.63
CA VAL A 80 -16.95 -6.03 3.03
C VAL A 80 -18.20 -5.42 3.64
N ARG A 81 -18.12 -5.03 4.92
CA ARG A 81 -19.26 -4.50 5.67
C ARG A 81 -19.40 -3.01 5.42
N GLN A 82 -20.64 -2.54 5.39
CA GLN A 82 -20.93 -1.11 5.39
C GLN A 82 -20.60 -0.51 6.76
N THR A 83 -19.90 0.62 6.74
CA THR A 83 -19.64 1.45 7.91
C THR A 83 -20.33 2.81 7.75
N ASP A 84 -20.20 3.70 8.74
CA ASP A 84 -20.71 5.06 8.64
C ASP A 84 -19.94 5.88 7.59
N GLU A 85 -18.70 5.51 7.31
CA GLU A 85 -17.79 6.20 6.39
C GLU A 85 -17.70 5.55 5.00
N PHE A 86 -18.08 4.29 4.85
CA PHE A 86 -17.89 3.53 3.62
C PHE A 86 -19.07 2.59 3.31
N ASP A 87 -19.69 2.78 2.14
CA ASP A 87 -20.71 1.89 1.60
C ASP A 87 -20.12 1.09 0.42
N PRO A 88 -19.75 -0.19 0.62
CA PRO A 88 -19.12 -1.00 -0.43
C PRO A 88 -20.04 -1.28 -1.62
N THR A 89 -21.36 -1.14 -1.46
CA THR A 89 -22.35 -1.45 -2.51
C THR A 89 -22.54 -0.30 -3.51
N SER A 90 -22.14 0.91 -3.11
CA SER A 90 -22.20 2.12 -3.94
C SER A 90 -20.87 2.42 -4.64
N GLU A 91 -19.78 1.74 -4.25
CA GLU A 91 -18.43 1.99 -4.74
C GLU A 91 -18.03 1.06 -5.91
N PRO A 92 -17.12 1.49 -6.80
CA PRO A 92 -16.59 0.64 -7.85
C PRO A 92 -15.89 -0.60 -7.29
N VAL A 93 -16.07 -1.76 -7.94
CA VAL A 93 -15.43 -3.03 -7.56
C VAL A 93 -13.97 -3.03 -7.99
N ARG A 94 -13.11 -2.45 -7.16
CA ARG A 94 -11.66 -2.31 -7.39
C ARG A 94 -10.85 -2.86 -6.22
N TYR A 95 -11.00 -4.15 -5.95
CA TYR A 95 -10.43 -4.79 -4.77
C TYR A 95 -9.19 -5.63 -5.09
N ARG A 96 -8.32 -5.79 -4.09
CA ARG A 96 -7.20 -6.75 -4.06
C ARG A 96 -7.21 -7.50 -2.75
N PHE A 97 -7.16 -8.83 -2.80
CA PHE A 97 -7.16 -9.68 -1.63
C PHE A 97 -5.98 -10.64 -1.60
N GLY A 98 -5.37 -10.84 -0.44
CA GLY A 98 -4.34 -11.85 -0.29
C GLY A 98 -3.43 -11.69 0.92
N ALA A 99 -2.23 -12.26 0.82
CA ALA A 99 -1.18 -12.12 1.82
C ALA A 99 -0.82 -10.63 2.02
N PRO A 100 -0.64 -10.16 3.26
CA PRO A 100 -0.46 -8.74 3.54
C PRO A 100 0.70 -8.09 2.79
N ASP A 101 1.84 -8.78 2.67
CA ASP A 101 3.02 -8.27 1.97
C ASP A 101 2.77 -8.22 0.45
N VAL A 102 2.21 -9.30 -0.11
CA VAL A 102 1.85 -9.37 -1.54
C VAL A 102 0.85 -8.28 -1.94
N VAL A 103 -0.17 -8.04 -1.11
CA VAL A 103 -1.16 -6.98 -1.34
C VAL A 103 -0.52 -5.60 -1.19
N GLY A 104 0.30 -5.40 -0.16
CA GLY A 104 0.99 -4.13 0.08
C GLY A 104 1.94 -3.71 -1.05
N ASP A 105 2.47 -4.67 -1.81
CA ASP A 105 3.28 -4.45 -3.00
C ASP A 105 2.45 -4.26 -4.29
N GLY A 106 1.12 -4.17 -4.18
CA GLY A 106 0.19 -4.01 -5.31
C GLY A 106 -0.16 -5.31 -6.05
N GLY A 107 0.14 -6.46 -5.46
CA GLY A 107 -0.22 -7.79 -5.95
C GLY A 107 -1.64 -8.23 -5.52
N GLY A 108 -1.79 -9.52 -5.22
CA GLY A 108 -3.03 -10.13 -4.72
C GLY A 108 -4.06 -10.46 -5.80
N ALA A 109 -5.07 -11.23 -5.38
CA ALA A 109 -6.17 -11.67 -6.23
C ALA A 109 -7.17 -10.54 -6.49
N ARG A 110 -7.69 -10.47 -7.71
CA ARG A 110 -8.84 -9.62 -8.07
C ARG A 110 -10.15 -10.38 -7.87
N PRO A 111 -11.27 -9.69 -7.58
CA PRO A 111 -12.55 -10.35 -7.38
C PRO A 111 -13.08 -10.96 -8.69
N ILE A 112 -13.78 -12.09 -8.55
CA ILE A 112 -14.49 -12.75 -9.65
C ILE A 112 -15.85 -12.06 -9.79
N GLY A 113 -15.95 -11.18 -10.80
CA GLY A 113 -17.17 -10.39 -11.05
C GLY A 113 -17.42 -9.29 -10.02
N ASP A 114 -18.65 -8.78 -10.00
CA ASP A 114 -19.01 -7.59 -9.21
C ASP A 114 -19.45 -7.90 -7.77
N GLY A 115 -19.50 -9.19 -7.39
CA GLY A 115 -19.95 -9.64 -6.09
C GLY A 115 -21.47 -9.72 -5.91
N HIS A 116 -21.89 -9.92 -4.65
CA HIS A 116 -23.29 -10.03 -4.26
C HIS A 116 -23.57 -9.20 -3.01
N VAL A 117 -24.66 -8.44 -3.03
CA VAL A 117 -25.14 -7.77 -1.82
C VAL A 117 -25.77 -8.81 -0.91
N ILE A 118 -25.29 -8.87 0.33
CA ILE A 118 -25.81 -9.76 1.38
C ILE A 118 -26.13 -8.97 2.64
N ASP A 119 -27.05 -9.50 3.43
CA ASP A 119 -27.25 -9.06 4.81
C ASP A 119 -26.47 -10.02 5.71
N ALA A 120 -25.28 -9.59 6.18
CA ALA A 120 -24.32 -10.47 6.84
C ALA A 120 -24.68 -10.75 8.31
N ASP A 121 -25.24 -9.76 9.02
CA ASP A 121 -25.51 -9.81 10.45
C ASP A 121 -26.92 -9.35 10.86
N ARG A 122 -27.82 -9.12 9.89
CA ARG A 122 -29.24 -8.75 10.10
C ARG A 122 -29.42 -7.41 10.79
N ASP A 123 -28.53 -6.47 10.52
CA ASP A 123 -28.56 -5.12 11.07
C ASP A 123 -29.08 -4.06 10.08
N ASP A 124 -29.66 -4.49 8.96
CA ASP A 124 -30.11 -3.67 7.82
C ASP A 124 -28.97 -2.87 7.13
N ARG A 125 -27.70 -3.16 7.41
CA ARG A 125 -26.54 -2.60 6.71
C ARG A 125 -25.96 -3.62 5.73
N PRO A 126 -26.24 -3.49 4.42
CA PRO A 126 -25.78 -4.47 3.44
C PRO A 126 -24.25 -4.55 3.38
N ALA A 127 -23.75 -5.77 3.23
CA ALA A 127 -22.35 -6.06 2.93
C ALA A 127 -22.19 -6.47 1.46
N LEU A 128 -21.02 -6.20 0.88
CA LEU A 128 -20.65 -6.70 -0.44
C LEU A 128 -19.83 -7.98 -0.29
N LEU A 129 -20.37 -9.11 -0.78
CA LEU A 129 -19.70 -10.39 -0.82
C LEU A 129 -18.92 -10.55 -2.14
N LEU A 130 -17.60 -10.62 -2.04
CA LEU A 130 -16.67 -10.81 -3.15
C LEU A 130 -16.05 -12.20 -3.10
N PHE A 131 -15.65 -12.72 -4.26
CA PHE A 131 -15.01 -14.04 -4.37
C PHE A 131 -13.63 -13.91 -5.02
N PHE A 132 -12.62 -14.50 -4.40
CA PHE A 132 -11.23 -14.43 -4.86
C PHE A 132 -10.66 -15.83 -5.12
N ARG A 133 -9.83 -15.99 -6.13
CA ARG A 133 -9.18 -17.29 -6.39
C ARG A 133 -8.06 -17.51 -5.38
N ALA A 134 -8.10 -18.65 -4.69
CA ALA A 134 -7.12 -18.97 -3.66
C ALA A 134 -5.68 -19.10 -4.20
N ASP A 135 -5.53 -19.54 -5.46
CA ASP A 135 -4.23 -19.68 -6.11
C ASP A 135 -3.60 -18.33 -6.54
N GLU A 136 -4.33 -17.22 -6.40
CA GLU A 136 -3.88 -15.88 -6.80
C GLU A 136 -3.65 -14.94 -5.59
N THR A 137 -3.98 -15.39 -4.38
CA THR A 137 -3.87 -14.56 -3.16
C THR A 137 -2.45 -14.40 -2.65
N GLY A 138 -1.51 -15.24 -3.10
CA GLY A 138 -0.11 -15.19 -2.68
C GLY A 138 0.15 -15.58 -1.23
N PHE A 139 -0.80 -16.25 -0.55
CA PHE A 139 -0.54 -16.87 0.75
C PHE A 139 0.44 -18.03 0.56
N ASP A 140 1.54 -18.03 1.32
CA ASP A 140 2.54 -19.09 1.29
C ASP A 140 2.47 -20.01 2.52
N GLY A 141 1.74 -19.59 3.55
CA GLY A 141 1.41 -20.37 4.74
C GLY A 141 2.01 -19.89 6.04
N ASP A 142 2.80 -18.83 6.02
CA ASP A 142 3.29 -18.17 7.23
C ASP A 142 2.29 -17.12 7.78
N GLU A 143 1.24 -16.80 7.02
CA GLU A 143 0.31 -15.73 7.38
C GLU A 143 -0.77 -16.17 8.38
N SER A 144 -1.09 -15.25 9.31
CA SER A 144 -2.23 -15.38 10.23
C SER A 144 -3.34 -14.38 9.95
N THR A 145 -3.13 -13.47 9.00
CA THR A 145 -4.09 -12.47 8.56
C THR A 145 -4.13 -12.39 7.04
N GLY A 146 -5.33 -12.14 6.50
CA GLY A 146 -5.51 -11.72 5.11
C GLY A 146 -5.75 -10.22 5.05
N ARG A 147 -5.30 -9.59 3.97
CA ARG A 147 -5.49 -8.16 3.71
C ARG A 147 -6.38 -7.97 2.49
N LEU A 148 -7.32 -7.03 2.59
CA LEU A 148 -8.12 -6.53 1.48
C LEU A 148 -7.81 -5.05 1.28
N GLU A 149 -7.58 -4.63 0.05
CA GLU A 149 -7.51 -3.22 -0.33
C GLU A 149 -8.59 -2.89 -1.34
N TRP A 150 -9.20 -1.71 -1.20
CA TRP A 150 -10.07 -1.09 -2.18
C TRP A 150 -9.34 0.11 -2.80
N GLU A 151 -9.22 0.15 -4.12
CA GLU A 151 -8.58 1.24 -4.85
C GLU A 151 -9.64 2.30 -5.23
N ARG A 152 -9.40 3.55 -4.83
CA ARG A 152 -10.32 4.67 -5.09
C ARG A 152 -10.42 4.99 -6.58
N ASP A 153 -9.33 4.84 -7.30
CA ASP A 153 -9.19 5.11 -8.72
C ASP A 153 -8.41 3.99 -9.42
N ASP A 154 -8.32 4.07 -10.75
CA ASP A 154 -7.62 3.07 -11.56
C ASP A 154 -6.09 3.16 -11.44
N GLU A 155 -5.56 4.18 -10.76
CA GLU A 155 -4.12 4.32 -10.53
C GLU A 155 -3.64 3.43 -9.38
N GLY A 156 -4.55 3.01 -8.49
CA GLY A 156 -4.26 2.07 -7.41
C GLY A 156 -3.35 2.62 -6.30
N ASN A 157 -3.16 3.94 -6.24
CA ASN A 157 -2.24 4.57 -5.29
C ASN A 157 -2.89 5.00 -3.98
N HIS A 158 -4.22 5.00 -3.92
CA HIS A 158 -5.00 5.45 -2.78
C HIS A 158 -6.26 4.61 -2.63
N GLY A 159 -6.73 4.51 -1.39
CA GLY A 159 -7.87 3.65 -1.11
C GLY A 159 -8.06 3.41 0.37
N LEU A 160 -8.74 2.31 0.69
CA LEU A 160 -8.91 1.83 2.06
C LEU A 160 -8.42 0.39 2.16
N ALA A 161 -7.98 -0.03 3.34
CA ALA A 161 -7.56 -1.38 3.63
C ALA A 161 -8.34 -1.96 4.81
N GLY A 162 -8.45 -3.28 4.83
CA GLY A 162 -8.98 -4.06 5.94
C GLY A 162 -8.17 -5.32 6.13
N THR A 163 -8.17 -5.86 7.34
CA THR A 163 -7.55 -7.16 7.62
C THR A 163 -8.48 -8.02 8.47
N ALA A 164 -8.40 -9.33 8.27
CA ALA A 164 -9.11 -10.31 9.08
C ALA A 164 -8.26 -11.57 9.27
N ALA A 165 -8.57 -12.33 10.32
CA ALA A 165 -7.82 -13.53 10.67
C ALA A 165 -8.02 -14.63 9.62
N VAL A 166 -6.93 -15.35 9.32
CA VAL A 166 -6.95 -16.54 8.47
C VAL A 166 -6.21 -17.69 9.16
N THR A 167 -6.36 -18.90 8.62
CA THR A 167 -5.53 -20.05 8.96
C THR A 167 -5.15 -20.71 7.66
N ILE A 168 -3.87 -20.68 7.29
CA ILE A 168 -3.43 -21.36 6.08
C ILE A 168 -3.32 -22.87 6.36
N VAL A 169 -3.86 -23.66 5.45
CA VAL A 169 -3.93 -25.12 5.54
C VAL A 169 -3.45 -25.76 4.24
N GLY A 170 -2.91 -26.98 4.33
CA GLY A 170 -2.64 -27.77 3.13
C GLY A 170 -1.32 -27.47 2.41
N GLN A 171 -0.38 -26.71 3.01
CA GLN A 171 0.98 -26.54 2.48
C GLN A 171 1.57 -27.90 2.09
N ARG A 172 2.15 -27.99 0.90
CA ARG A 172 3.12 -29.05 0.58
C ARG A 172 4.19 -29.02 1.67
N GLY A 173 4.29 -30.13 2.41
CA GLY A 173 5.34 -30.30 3.42
C GLY A 173 6.70 -29.95 2.82
N SER A 174 7.45 -29.15 3.59
CA SER A 174 8.91 -29.08 3.61
C SER A 174 9.57 -30.01 2.59
N GLU A 175 10.18 -29.41 1.57
CA GLU A 175 11.17 -30.06 0.72
C GLU A 175 12.08 -30.90 1.63
N GLY A 176 12.05 -32.22 1.43
CA GLY A 176 12.68 -33.17 2.33
C GLY A 176 14.17 -32.86 2.42
N GLU A 177 14.65 -32.52 3.62
CA GLU A 177 16.06 -32.65 3.90
C GLU A 177 16.46 -34.11 3.64
N PRO A 178 17.45 -34.38 2.77
CA PRO A 178 17.93 -35.72 2.57
C PRO A 178 18.59 -36.18 3.88
N PHE A 179 18.04 -37.21 4.49
CA PHE A 179 18.76 -37.96 5.52
C PHE A 179 20.06 -38.47 4.90
N ALA A 180 21.17 -38.04 5.51
CA ALA A 180 22.54 -38.40 5.17
C ALA A 180 22.81 -39.90 5.26
#